data_AF-A0A954ZA70-F1
#
_entry.id   AF-A0A954ZA70-F1
#
_cell.length_a   1.000
_cell.length_b   1.000
_cell.length_c   1.000
_cell.angle_alpha   90.00
_cell.angle_beta   90.00
_cell.angle_gamma   90.00
#
_symmetry.space_group_name_H-M   'P 1'
#
loop_
_entity.id
_entity.type
_entity.pdbx_description
1 polymer ?
#
loop_
_entity_poly.entity_id
_entity_poly.type
_entity_poly.pdbx_seq_one_letter_code
_entity_poly.pdbx_strand_id
1 'polypeptide(L)'
;MNASNANADAMPQTPARRWDIGRLAIALNLALIAGMFGWLFTSGSARSSWETMEHGILDVRAAIYAMLGACLWAILAVTVAFGTNRERKLSRWLTLLALAACYLGLATSWRDVHWWGQRRRIADELPAYQSVAATLRAKWPKHDDATPELGAFSAYPLGAPRSLLLLSRRSLTPGGPPLESVERTPDGTLRFQLGGRETGSWLEWRRDDGPPQSFVDGLEEELRVERYASLGDGWFVLRYR
;
A
#
# COMPACT_ATOMS: atom_id res chain seq x y z
N MET A 1 0.73 -88.07 -23.62
CA MET A 1 -0.26 -87.10 -23.10
C MET A 1 0.20 -86.65 -21.73
N ASN A 2 0.59 -85.38 -21.59
CA ASN A 2 0.45 -84.58 -20.37
C ASN A 2 1.04 -83.19 -20.64
N ALA A 3 0.20 -82.30 -21.13
CA ALA A 3 0.45 -80.87 -21.18
C ALA A 3 0.06 -80.29 -19.82
N SER A 4 1.02 -79.86 -19.00
CA SER A 4 0.75 -79.04 -17.83
C SER A 4 0.88 -77.56 -18.20
N ASN A 5 -0.29 -76.95 -18.40
CA ASN A 5 -0.44 -75.50 -18.47
C ASN A 5 -0.21 -74.91 -17.08
N ALA A 6 0.95 -74.28 -16.86
CA ALA A 6 1.17 -73.40 -15.73
C ALA A 6 0.87 -71.96 -16.17
N ASN A 7 -0.40 -71.57 -16.07
CA ASN A 7 -0.82 -70.18 -16.07
C ASN A 7 -0.22 -69.53 -14.82
N ALA A 8 0.85 -68.76 -14.99
CA ALA A 8 1.36 -67.87 -13.96
C ALA A 8 0.46 -66.64 -13.90
N ASP A 9 -0.35 -66.58 -12.86
CA ASP A 9 -1.18 -65.43 -12.48
C ASP A 9 -0.34 -64.14 -12.48
N ALA A 10 -0.58 -63.30 -13.49
CA ALA A 10 -0.08 -61.93 -13.51
C ALA A 10 -0.86 -61.13 -12.44
N MET A 11 -0.30 -61.04 -11.23
CA MET A 11 -0.83 -60.15 -10.21
C MET A 11 -0.92 -58.72 -10.76
N PRO A 12 -2.11 -58.08 -10.75
CA PRO A 12 -2.23 -56.69 -11.13
C PRO A 12 -1.45 -55.83 -10.15
N GLN A 13 -0.33 -55.28 -10.59
CA GLN A 13 0.38 -54.27 -9.83
C GLN A 13 -0.51 -53.02 -9.77
N THR A 14 -1.23 -52.87 -8.66
CA THR A 14 -1.91 -51.62 -8.31
C THR A 14 -0.87 -50.50 -8.35
N PRO A 15 -1.01 -49.50 -9.26
CA PRO A 15 -0.11 -48.36 -9.25
C PRO A 15 -0.34 -47.63 -7.93
N ALA A 16 0.58 -47.82 -6.99
CA ALA A 16 0.59 -47.07 -5.75
C ALA A 16 0.56 -45.59 -6.15
N ARG A 17 -0.57 -44.94 -5.85
CA ARG A 17 -0.82 -43.51 -6.11
C ARG A 17 0.18 -42.73 -5.26
N ARG A 18 1.40 -42.62 -5.77
CA ARG A 18 2.52 -41.94 -5.13
C ARG A 18 2.15 -40.47 -5.21
N TRP A 19 1.51 -39.99 -4.14
CA TRP A 19 1.25 -38.57 -3.97
C TRP A 19 2.56 -37.85 -4.22
N ASP A 20 2.58 -37.06 -5.28
CA ASP A 20 3.78 -36.40 -5.74
C ASP A 20 4.11 -35.33 -4.70
N ILE A 21 4.95 -35.70 -3.73
CA ILE A 21 5.30 -34.88 -2.55
C ILE A 21 5.74 -33.47 -2.99
N GLY A 22 6.32 -33.36 -4.19
CA GLY A 22 6.64 -32.07 -4.82
C GLY A 22 5.42 -31.18 -5.07
N ARG A 23 4.31 -31.73 -5.56
CA ARG A 23 3.08 -30.97 -5.81
C ARG A 23 2.42 -30.49 -4.51
N LEU A 24 2.45 -31.33 -3.47
CA LEU A 24 1.95 -30.94 -2.15
C LEU A 24 2.78 -29.80 -1.54
N ALA A 25 4.11 -29.86 -1.67
CA ALA A 25 4.99 -28.80 -1.20
C ALA A 25 4.76 -27.48 -1.95
N ILE A 26 4.55 -27.51 -3.28
CA ILE A 26 4.24 -26.32 -4.07
C ILE A 26 2.88 -25.73 -3.66
N ALA A 27 1.85 -26.57 -3.54
CA ALA A 27 0.52 -26.13 -3.13
C ALA A 27 0.52 -25.49 -1.72
N LEU A 28 1.26 -26.08 -0.78
CA LEU A 28 1.40 -25.53 0.57
C LEU A 28 2.12 -24.18 0.58
N ASN A 29 3.19 -24.02 -0.21
CA ASN A 29 3.90 -22.75 -0.32
C ASN A 29 3.00 -21.66 -0.94
N LEU A 30 2.25 -21.99 -1.99
CA LEU A 30 1.30 -21.05 -2.60
C LEU A 30 0.21 -20.64 -1.61
N ALA A 31 -0.30 -21.58 -0.81
CA ALA A 31 -1.29 -21.30 0.22
C ALA A 31 -0.74 -20.40 1.34
N LEU A 32 0.50 -20.61 1.79
CA LEU A 32 1.16 -19.77 2.79
C LEU A 32 1.42 -18.35 2.26
N ILE A 33 1.87 -18.22 1.02
CA ILE A 33 2.06 -16.90 0.38
C ILE A 33 0.71 -16.19 0.27
N ALA A 34 -0.33 -16.86 -0.25
CA ALA A 34 -1.66 -16.29 -0.36
C ALA A 34 -2.25 -15.88 1.01
N GLY A 35 -2.03 -16.70 2.05
CA GLY A 35 -2.46 -16.40 3.42
C GLY A 35 -1.72 -15.20 4.02
N MET A 36 -0.41 -15.09 3.79
CA MET A 36 0.39 -13.95 4.23
C MET A 36 -0.04 -12.65 3.55
N PHE A 37 -0.24 -12.68 2.22
CA PHE A 37 -0.81 -11.55 1.49
C PHE A 37 -2.21 -11.21 2.01
N GLY A 38 -3.09 -12.20 2.17
CA GLY A 38 -4.42 -12.02 2.74
C GLY A 38 -4.39 -11.35 4.12
N TRP A 39 -3.49 -11.78 5.01
CA TRP A 39 -3.35 -11.20 6.35
C TRP A 39 -2.78 -9.77 6.31
N LEU A 40 -1.80 -9.48 5.46
CA LEU A 40 -1.22 -8.15 5.30
C LEU A 40 -2.27 -7.12 4.80
N PHE A 41 -3.17 -7.57 3.93
CA PHE A 41 -4.23 -6.72 3.37
C PHE A 41 -5.49 -6.63 4.23
N THR A 42 -5.71 -7.57 5.17
CA THR A 42 -6.93 -7.58 6.00
C THR A 42 -6.70 -7.20 7.47
N SER A 43 -5.52 -7.46 8.05
CA SER A 43 -5.30 -7.20 9.48
C SER A 43 -5.02 -5.72 9.78
N GLY A 44 -5.81 -5.15 10.69
CA GLY A 44 -5.62 -3.78 11.19
C GLY A 44 -4.44 -3.65 12.15
N SER A 45 -4.06 -4.72 12.85
CA SER A 45 -2.96 -4.72 13.83
C SER A 45 -1.58 -4.65 13.17
N ALA A 46 -1.41 -5.27 12.00
CA ALA A 46 -0.22 -5.09 11.18
C ALA A 46 -0.13 -3.69 10.57
N ARG A 47 -1.13 -2.82 10.73
CA ARG A 47 -1.12 -1.43 10.24
C ARG A 47 -0.83 -0.43 11.34
N SER A 48 -1.40 -0.60 12.53
CA SER A 48 -1.17 0.31 13.67
C SER A 48 0.26 0.25 14.19
N SER A 49 0.93 -0.90 14.13
CA SER A 49 2.35 -1.02 14.51
C SER A 49 3.29 -0.24 13.59
N TRP A 50 2.88 0.11 12.36
CA TRP A 50 3.72 0.84 11.41
C TRP A 50 3.73 2.35 11.63
N GLU A 51 2.60 2.90 12.08
CA GLU A 51 2.47 4.34 12.32
C GLU A 51 3.25 4.78 13.56
N THR A 52 3.28 3.94 14.60
CA THR A 52 4.12 4.20 15.79
C THR A 52 5.62 4.08 15.47
N MET A 53 5.98 3.43 14.37
CA MET A 53 7.37 3.20 13.99
C MET A 53 7.94 4.33 13.14
N GLU A 54 7.15 5.25 12.57
CA GLU A 54 7.61 6.35 11.70
C GLU A 54 8.62 7.32 12.36
N HIS A 55 8.74 7.30 13.69
CA HIS A 55 9.71 8.12 14.42
C HIS A 55 10.94 7.35 14.94
N GLY A 56 11.07 6.05 14.61
CA GLY A 56 12.20 5.21 14.99
C GLY A 56 12.57 4.20 13.89
N ILE A 57 12.85 4.66 12.66
CA ILE A 57 12.98 3.79 11.48
C ILE A 57 14.45 3.61 11.05
N LEU A 58 15.03 2.47 11.46
CA LEU A 58 15.89 1.63 10.61
C LEU A 58 15.73 0.16 11.01
N ASP A 59 15.53 -0.14 12.31
CA ASP A 59 15.64 -1.51 12.84
C ASP A 59 14.44 -2.44 12.54
N VAL A 60 13.19 -1.97 12.59
CA VAL A 60 12.05 -2.91 12.46
C VAL A 60 11.77 -3.31 11.01
N ARG A 61 11.98 -2.40 10.04
CA ARG A 61 11.87 -2.74 8.61
C ARG A 61 12.95 -3.74 8.23
N ALA A 62 14.17 -3.55 8.72
CA ALA A 62 15.25 -4.52 8.60
C ALA A 62 14.87 -5.86 9.24
N ALA A 63 14.25 -5.85 10.43
CA ALA A 63 13.83 -7.07 11.12
C ALA A 63 12.74 -7.86 10.37
N ILE A 64 11.74 -7.19 9.78
CA ILE A 64 10.70 -7.86 8.98
C ILE A 64 11.31 -8.43 7.69
N TYR A 65 12.16 -7.66 7.00
CA TYR A 65 12.85 -8.17 5.81
C TYR A 65 13.82 -9.31 6.13
N ALA A 66 14.48 -9.26 7.29
CA ALA A 66 15.36 -10.31 7.78
C ALA A 66 14.57 -11.57 8.16
N MET A 67 13.41 -11.43 8.82
CA MET A 67 12.55 -12.56 9.19
C MET A 67 11.96 -13.24 7.95
N LEU A 68 11.42 -12.46 7.01
CA LEU A 68 10.90 -12.98 5.75
C LEU A 68 12.02 -13.61 4.91
N GLY A 69 13.20 -12.98 4.86
CA GLY A 69 14.40 -13.54 4.25
C GLY A 69 14.84 -14.86 4.89
N ALA A 70 14.79 -14.95 6.23
CA ALA A 70 15.14 -16.15 6.98
C ALA A 70 14.12 -17.29 6.76
N CYS A 71 12.82 -17.00 6.73
CA CYS A 71 11.80 -17.98 6.39
C CYS A 71 11.97 -18.49 4.94
N LEU A 72 12.25 -17.59 4.00
CA LEU A 72 12.52 -17.95 2.61
C LEU A 72 13.75 -18.86 2.51
N TRP A 73 14.82 -18.52 3.23
CA TRP A 73 16.04 -19.32 3.35
C TRP A 73 15.80 -20.69 3.97
N ALA A 74 14.94 -20.79 4.99
CA ALA A 74 14.59 -22.05 5.61
C ALA A 74 13.80 -22.96 4.65
N ILE A 75 12.84 -22.39 3.90
CA ILE A 75 12.09 -23.10 2.85
C ILE A 75 13.05 -23.56 1.73
N LEU A 76 14.03 -22.72 1.39
CA LEU A 76 15.14 -23.03 0.49
C LEU A 76 15.96 -24.23 0.98
N ALA A 77 16.40 -24.21 2.23
CA ALA A 77 17.22 -25.25 2.83
C ALA A 77 16.48 -26.61 2.84
N VAL A 78 15.19 -26.60 3.19
CA VAL A 78 14.34 -27.80 3.19
C VAL A 78 14.15 -28.34 1.77
N THR A 79 13.85 -27.48 0.79
CA THR A 79 13.64 -27.92 -0.60
C THR A 79 14.90 -28.48 -1.25
N VAL A 80 16.08 -27.96 -0.88
CA VAL A 80 17.38 -28.51 -1.28
C VAL A 80 17.64 -29.85 -0.60
N ALA A 81 17.47 -29.95 0.72
CA ALA A 81 17.79 -31.15 1.51
C ALA A 81 16.95 -32.38 1.13
N PHE A 82 15.68 -32.21 0.78
CA PHE A 82 14.74 -33.33 0.58
C PHE A 82 14.45 -33.66 -0.89
N GLY A 83 15.37 -33.39 -1.83
CA GLY A 83 15.11 -33.59 -3.27
C GLY A 83 15.95 -34.57 -4.08
N THR A 84 15.30 -35.47 -4.82
CA THR A 84 15.88 -36.50 -5.72
C THR A 84 16.83 -35.98 -6.82
N ASN A 85 17.95 -36.67 -7.06
CA ASN A 85 19.20 -36.06 -7.55
C ASN A 85 19.36 -35.65 -9.04
N ARG A 86 18.51 -36.06 -10.00
CA ARG A 86 18.98 -36.13 -11.41
C ARG A 86 18.50 -35.02 -12.38
N GLU A 87 17.33 -34.44 -12.18
CA GLU A 87 16.83 -33.31 -13.01
C GLU A 87 16.77 -31.98 -12.24
N ARG A 88 17.21 -32.00 -10.98
CA ARG A 88 16.92 -30.96 -9.98
C ARG A 88 17.93 -29.82 -9.91
N LYS A 89 19.02 -29.81 -10.68
CA LYS A 89 20.05 -28.78 -10.51
C LYS A 89 19.63 -27.44 -11.13
N LEU A 90 19.40 -27.37 -12.44
CA LEU A 90 19.16 -26.08 -13.09
C LEU A 90 17.79 -25.48 -12.76
N SER A 91 16.71 -26.25 -12.86
CA SER A 91 15.34 -25.76 -12.62
C SER A 91 15.18 -25.19 -11.21
N ARG A 92 15.79 -25.81 -10.19
CA ARG A 92 15.76 -25.28 -8.82
C ARG A 92 16.51 -23.98 -8.69
N TRP A 93 17.75 -23.92 -9.17
CA TRP A 93 18.54 -22.68 -9.13
C TRP A 93 17.83 -21.52 -9.83
N LEU A 94 17.14 -21.79 -10.94
CA LEU A 94 16.32 -20.79 -11.63
C LEU A 94 15.11 -20.35 -10.80
N THR A 95 14.39 -21.27 -10.14
CA THR A 95 13.29 -20.91 -9.24
C THR A 95 13.78 -20.07 -8.06
N LEU A 96 14.94 -20.41 -7.48
CA LEU A 96 15.55 -19.66 -6.38
C LEU A 96 15.92 -18.24 -6.81
N LEU A 97 16.58 -18.13 -7.97
CA LEU A 97 16.97 -16.85 -8.54
C LEU A 97 15.74 -16.00 -8.86
N ALA A 98 14.69 -16.58 -9.44
CA ALA A 98 13.44 -15.89 -9.74
C ALA A 98 12.73 -15.40 -8.47
N LEU A 99 12.70 -16.20 -7.41
CA LEU A 99 12.08 -15.81 -6.13
C LEU A 99 12.87 -14.70 -5.44
N ALA A 100 14.20 -14.81 -5.42
CA ALA A 100 15.07 -13.76 -4.88
C ALA A 100 14.93 -12.45 -5.67
N ALA A 101 14.88 -12.53 -7.01
CA ALA A 101 14.66 -11.38 -7.88
C ALA A 101 13.27 -10.75 -7.63
N CYS A 102 12.22 -11.56 -7.49
CA CYS A 102 10.88 -11.08 -7.18
C CYS A 102 10.83 -10.37 -5.81
N TYR A 103 11.53 -10.91 -4.81
CA TYR A 103 11.59 -10.32 -3.48
C TYR A 103 12.34 -8.99 -3.46
N LEU A 104 13.51 -8.94 -4.12
CA LEU A 104 14.26 -7.71 -4.30
C LEU A 104 13.43 -6.67 -5.05
N GLY A 105 12.72 -7.08 -6.10
CA GLY A 105 11.80 -6.23 -6.85
C GLY A 105 10.67 -5.68 -5.98
N LEU A 106 10.10 -6.49 -5.08
CA LEU A 106 9.08 -6.03 -4.14
C LEU A 106 9.65 -5.04 -3.11
N ALA A 107 10.83 -5.33 -2.55
CA ALA A 107 11.48 -4.46 -1.58
C ALA A 107 11.83 -3.08 -2.15
N THR A 108 12.28 -3.03 -3.42
CA THR A 108 12.60 -1.77 -4.10
C THR A 108 11.36 -1.01 -4.56
N SER A 109 10.30 -1.71 -4.98
CA SER A 109 9.02 -1.11 -5.42
C SER A 109 8.01 -0.87 -4.31
N TRP A 110 8.32 -1.20 -3.05
CA TRP A 110 7.37 -1.08 -1.94
C TRP A 110 6.80 0.34 -1.78
N ARG A 111 7.63 1.37 -1.99
CA ARG A 111 7.20 2.78 -1.96
C ARG A 111 6.15 3.07 -3.03
N ASP A 112 6.31 2.50 -4.23
CA ASP A 112 5.36 2.65 -5.33
C ASP A 112 4.06 1.90 -5.05
N VAL A 113 4.13 0.70 -4.47
CA VAL A 113 2.95 -0.06 -4.05
C VAL A 113 2.16 0.70 -2.97
N HIS A 114 2.85 1.26 -1.97
CA HIS A 114 2.23 2.08 -0.94
C HIS A 114 1.56 3.32 -1.55
N TRP A 115 2.28 4.05 -2.40
CA TRP A 115 1.77 5.21 -3.12
C TRP A 115 0.53 4.88 -3.96
N TRP A 116 0.55 3.76 -4.69
CA TRP A 116 -0.58 3.31 -5.47
C TRP A 116 -1.80 3.01 -4.60
N GLY A 117 -1.59 2.30 -3.47
CA GLY A 117 -2.65 2.00 -2.53
C GLY A 117 -3.25 3.25 -1.88
N GLN A 118 -2.41 4.23 -1.53
CA GLN A 118 -2.80 5.53 -1.03
C GLN A 118 -3.62 6.31 -2.06
N ARG A 119 -3.11 6.42 -3.29
CA ARG A 119 -3.81 7.08 -4.41
C ARG A 119 -5.20 6.50 -4.62
N ARG A 120 -5.33 5.17 -4.58
CA ARG A 120 -6.62 4.49 -4.75
C ARG A 120 -7.60 4.86 -3.63
N ARG A 121 -7.18 4.79 -2.36
CA ARG A 121 -8.05 5.16 -1.23
C ARG A 121 -8.51 6.61 -1.33
N ILE A 122 -7.60 7.53 -1.64
CA ILE A 122 -7.93 8.96 -1.78
C ILE A 122 -8.86 9.18 -2.99
N ALA A 123 -8.66 8.46 -4.08
CA ALA A 123 -9.55 8.52 -5.25
C ALA A 123 -10.98 8.07 -4.92
N ASP A 124 -11.15 7.02 -4.09
CA ASP A 124 -12.46 6.55 -3.65
C ASP A 124 -13.20 7.62 -2.81
N GLU A 125 -12.45 8.50 -2.12
CA GLU A 125 -13.00 9.60 -1.30
C GLU A 125 -13.21 10.91 -2.07
N LEU A 126 -12.77 10.97 -3.32
CA LEU A 126 -12.75 12.20 -4.13
C LEU A 126 -14.12 12.90 -4.23
N PRO A 127 -15.26 12.20 -4.36
CA PRO A 127 -16.57 12.87 -4.43
C PRO A 127 -16.89 13.73 -3.20
N ALA A 128 -16.47 13.31 -2.01
CA ALA A 128 -16.68 14.08 -0.78
C ALA A 128 -15.84 15.37 -0.79
N TYR A 129 -14.57 15.27 -1.18
CA TYR A 129 -13.68 16.42 -1.34
C TYR A 129 -14.17 17.38 -2.43
N GLN A 130 -14.74 16.86 -3.52
CA GLN A 130 -15.34 17.68 -4.58
C GLN A 130 -16.48 18.55 -4.08
N SER A 131 -17.38 18.00 -3.26
CA SER A 131 -18.47 18.76 -2.67
C SER A 131 -17.95 19.88 -1.77
N VAL A 132 -17.00 19.57 -0.87
CA VAL A 132 -16.41 20.57 0.04
C VAL A 132 -15.65 21.65 -0.74
N ALA A 133 -14.85 21.26 -1.73
CA ALA A 133 -14.14 22.19 -2.59
C ALA A 133 -15.08 23.09 -3.40
N ALA A 134 -16.22 22.59 -3.87
CA ALA A 134 -17.22 23.42 -4.53
C ALA A 134 -17.76 24.50 -3.58
N THR A 135 -18.10 24.14 -2.35
CA THR A 135 -18.55 25.09 -1.31
C THR A 135 -17.48 26.13 -0.98
N LEU A 136 -16.24 25.71 -0.74
CA LEU A 136 -15.13 26.61 -0.40
C LEU A 136 -14.75 27.55 -1.54
N ARG A 137 -14.85 27.09 -2.80
CA ARG A 137 -14.64 27.95 -3.99
C ARG A 137 -15.73 29.00 -4.11
N ALA A 138 -16.98 28.62 -3.85
CA ALA A 138 -18.11 29.55 -3.91
C ALA A 138 -18.04 30.59 -2.78
N LYS A 139 -17.67 30.16 -1.56
CA LYS A 139 -17.61 31.03 -0.38
C LYS A 139 -16.48 30.60 0.54
N TRP A 140 -15.39 31.37 0.51
CA TRP A 140 -14.27 31.18 1.43
C TRP A 140 -14.57 31.83 2.80
N PRO A 141 -14.42 31.10 3.91
CA PRO A 141 -14.61 31.65 5.25
C PRO A 141 -13.63 32.80 5.54
N LYS A 142 -14.14 33.87 6.17
CA LYS A 142 -13.33 35.05 6.54
C LYS A 142 -12.99 35.12 8.03
N HIS A 143 -13.66 34.32 8.84
CA HIS A 143 -13.58 34.29 10.28
C HIS A 143 -13.62 32.84 10.74
N ASP A 144 -13.17 32.61 11.97
CA ASP A 144 -13.28 31.32 12.66
C ASP A 144 -14.75 30.92 12.75
N ASP A 145 -15.06 29.69 12.36
CA ASP A 145 -16.43 29.18 12.30
C ASP A 145 -16.40 27.64 12.40
N ALA A 146 -17.58 27.04 12.43
CA ALA A 146 -17.77 25.60 12.31
C ALA A 146 -18.74 25.26 11.19
N THR A 147 -18.30 24.41 10.27
CA THR A 147 -19.18 23.88 9.22
C THR A 147 -19.49 22.40 9.48
N PRO A 148 -20.65 21.89 9.02
CA PRO A 148 -20.97 20.46 9.13
C PRO A 148 -19.90 19.55 8.51
N GLU A 149 -19.27 20.00 7.41
CA GLU A 149 -18.30 19.25 6.64
C GLU A 149 -16.89 19.29 7.26
N LEU A 150 -16.38 20.47 7.61
CA LEU A 150 -15.01 20.65 8.12
C LEU A 150 -14.91 20.58 9.65
N GLY A 151 -16.03 20.70 10.36
CA GLY A 151 -16.02 20.92 11.81
C GLY A 151 -15.56 22.34 12.17
N ALA A 152 -15.11 22.52 13.41
CA ALA A 152 -14.58 23.79 13.89
C ALA A 152 -13.19 24.06 13.31
N PHE A 153 -12.96 25.28 12.82
CA PHE A 153 -11.69 25.70 12.24
C PHE A 153 -11.33 27.13 12.63
N SER A 154 -10.03 27.44 12.58
CA SER A 154 -9.52 28.81 12.68
C SER A 154 -9.05 29.29 11.30
N ALA A 155 -9.45 30.51 10.92
CA ALA A 155 -9.14 31.12 9.64
C ALA A 155 -7.89 32.00 9.77
N TYR A 156 -6.79 31.59 9.12
CA TYR A 156 -5.47 32.22 9.24
C TYR A 156 -4.92 32.66 7.87
N PRO A 157 -4.20 33.78 7.77
CA PRO A 157 -4.05 34.83 8.78
C PRO A 157 -5.31 35.71 8.90
N LEU A 158 -5.46 36.42 10.03
CA LEU A 158 -6.57 37.34 10.26
C LEU A 158 -6.64 38.44 9.18
N GLY A 159 -7.86 38.73 8.72
CA GLY A 159 -8.15 39.77 7.72
C GLY A 159 -8.09 39.29 6.26
N ALA A 160 -7.16 38.41 5.93
CA ALA A 160 -7.05 37.80 4.60
C ALA A 160 -6.74 36.30 4.71
N PRO A 161 -7.68 35.49 5.26
CA PRO A 161 -7.40 34.09 5.54
C PRO A 161 -7.14 33.30 4.26
N ARG A 162 -6.07 32.53 4.30
CA ARG A 162 -5.62 31.64 3.22
C ARG A 162 -5.59 30.19 3.65
N SER A 163 -5.49 29.93 4.94
CA SER A 163 -5.48 28.57 5.52
C SER A 163 -6.59 28.47 6.56
N LEU A 164 -7.29 27.34 6.54
CA LEU A 164 -8.28 26.93 7.53
C LEU A 164 -7.64 25.81 8.35
N LEU A 165 -7.28 26.12 9.58
CA LEU A 165 -6.66 25.16 10.51
C LEU A 165 -7.80 24.44 11.24
N LEU A 166 -7.97 23.14 10.98
CA LEU A 166 -9.07 22.39 11.57
C LEU A 166 -8.74 22.04 13.02
N LEU A 167 -9.60 22.45 13.94
CA LEU A 167 -9.46 22.17 15.37
C LEU A 167 -9.89 20.73 15.71
N SER A 168 -10.68 20.12 14.83
CA SER A 168 -11.17 18.75 14.96
C SER A 168 -10.67 17.90 13.80
N ARG A 169 -9.95 16.82 14.10
CA ARG A 169 -9.52 15.84 13.10
C ARG A 169 -10.71 14.96 12.71
N ARG A 170 -11.46 15.39 11.69
CA ARG A 170 -12.63 14.68 11.19
C ARG A 170 -12.39 14.21 9.76
N SER A 171 -12.83 12.99 9.48
CA SER A 171 -12.89 12.47 8.11
C SER A 171 -14.19 12.90 7.45
N LEU A 172 -14.13 13.28 6.17
CA LEU A 172 -15.32 13.66 5.40
C LEU A 172 -16.29 12.48 5.20
N THR A 173 -15.75 11.26 5.24
CA THR A 173 -16.47 10.00 5.06
C THR A 173 -16.11 9.00 6.17
N PRO A 174 -16.99 8.03 6.48
CA PRO A 174 -16.70 7.00 7.47
C PRO A 174 -15.50 6.15 7.05
N GLY A 175 -14.40 6.25 7.81
CA GLY A 175 -13.17 5.50 7.55
C GLY A 175 -12.20 6.15 6.55
N GLY A 176 -12.55 7.31 5.98
CA GLY A 176 -11.67 8.11 5.15
C GLY A 176 -10.53 8.78 5.94
N PRO A 177 -9.54 9.39 5.26
CA PRO A 177 -8.47 10.11 5.94
C PRO A 177 -9.03 11.34 6.67
N PRO A 178 -8.59 11.61 7.92
CA PRO A 178 -8.95 12.84 8.61
C PRO A 178 -8.31 14.04 7.90
N LEU A 179 -9.00 15.16 7.93
CA LEU A 179 -8.51 16.42 7.39
C LEU A 179 -7.83 17.23 8.50
N GLU A 180 -6.67 17.81 8.21
CA GLU A 180 -5.90 18.62 9.18
C GLU A 180 -5.99 20.11 8.89
N SER A 181 -5.82 20.48 7.62
CA SER A 181 -5.90 21.87 7.18
C SER A 181 -6.42 21.96 5.75
N VAL A 182 -6.97 23.13 5.42
CA VAL A 182 -7.34 23.46 4.04
C VAL A 182 -6.74 24.80 3.67
N GLU A 183 -5.97 24.84 2.60
CA GLU A 183 -5.33 26.05 2.13
C GLU A 183 -5.85 26.48 0.77
N ARG A 184 -5.81 27.79 0.55
CA ARG A 184 -6.17 28.44 -0.69
C ARG A 184 -5.06 29.37 -1.12
N THR A 185 -4.50 29.11 -2.29
CA THR A 185 -3.55 30.03 -2.92
C THR A 185 -4.26 31.14 -3.69
N PRO A 186 -3.56 32.25 -4.00
CA PRO A 186 -4.14 33.39 -4.72
C PRO A 186 -4.71 33.05 -6.11
N ASP A 187 -4.19 32.01 -6.76
CA ASP A 187 -4.68 31.45 -8.03
C ASP A 187 -6.01 30.67 -7.89
N GLY A 188 -6.50 30.48 -6.66
CA GLY A 188 -7.73 29.74 -6.37
C GLY A 188 -7.55 28.23 -6.29
N THR A 189 -6.31 27.73 -6.34
CA THR A 189 -6.00 26.34 -6.03
C THR A 189 -6.32 26.06 -4.56
N LEU A 190 -6.99 24.93 -4.31
CA LEU A 190 -7.32 24.45 -2.97
C LEU A 190 -6.45 23.25 -2.62
N ARG A 191 -5.90 23.23 -1.41
CA ARG A 191 -5.07 22.14 -0.90
C ARG A 191 -5.65 21.62 0.40
N PHE A 192 -5.79 20.31 0.50
CA PHE A 192 -6.32 19.62 1.66
C PHE A 192 -5.20 18.77 2.26
N GLN A 193 -4.76 19.11 3.46
CA GLN A 193 -3.74 18.34 4.17
C GLN A 193 -4.39 17.13 4.84
N LEU A 194 -3.97 15.94 4.42
CA LEU A 194 -4.52 14.69 4.94
C LEU A 194 -3.71 14.25 6.18
N GLY A 195 -4.42 13.79 7.20
CA GLY A 195 -3.84 13.27 8.43
C GLY A 195 -3.96 11.75 8.56
N GLY A 196 -3.59 11.26 9.75
CA GLY A 196 -3.67 9.84 10.10
C GLY A 196 -2.79 8.98 9.20
N ARG A 197 -3.38 7.98 8.54
CA ARG A 197 -2.67 7.06 7.64
C ARG A 197 -2.07 7.74 6.41
N GLU A 198 -2.58 8.91 6.06
CA GLU A 198 -2.19 9.67 4.88
C GLU A 198 -1.38 10.91 5.25
N THR A 199 -0.84 10.97 6.48
CA THR A 199 -0.01 12.08 6.96
C THR A 199 1.12 12.42 5.99
N GLY A 200 1.37 13.73 5.81
CA GLY A 200 2.35 14.25 4.85
C GLY A 200 1.89 14.21 3.39
N SER A 201 0.65 13.76 3.16
CA SER A 201 0.06 13.74 1.82
C SER A 201 -1.05 14.76 1.71
N TRP A 202 -1.18 15.30 0.52
CA TRP A 202 -2.03 16.42 0.24
C TRP A 202 -2.91 16.09 -0.96
N LEU A 203 -4.13 16.59 -0.92
CA LEU A 203 -5.03 16.55 -2.05
C LEU A 203 -5.18 17.98 -2.56
N GLU A 204 -4.75 18.24 -3.79
CA GLU A 204 -4.81 19.54 -4.44
C GLU A 204 -5.88 19.53 -5.52
N TRP A 205 -6.76 20.51 -5.50
CA TRP A 205 -7.64 20.84 -6.60
C TRP A 205 -7.18 22.12 -7.28
N ARG A 206 -7.03 22.06 -8.59
CA ARG A 206 -6.67 23.21 -9.43
C ARG A 206 -7.68 23.39 -10.56
N ARG A 207 -7.75 24.62 -11.06
CA ARG A 207 -8.47 24.92 -12.30
C ARG A 207 -7.66 24.53 -13.54
N ASP A 208 -6.34 24.67 -13.48
CA ASP A 208 -5.46 24.45 -14.61
C ASP A 208 -4.91 23.01 -14.59
N ASP A 209 -4.73 22.42 -15.77
CA ASP A 209 -4.17 21.07 -15.95
C ASP A 209 -2.63 21.01 -15.81
N GLY A 210 -2.01 22.11 -15.36
CA GLY A 210 -0.57 22.18 -15.15
C GLY A 210 -0.07 21.26 -14.04
N PRO A 211 1.20 20.82 -14.07
CA PRO A 211 1.77 20.02 -13.00
C PRO A 211 1.77 20.80 -11.68
N PRO A 212 1.60 20.11 -10.53
CA PRO A 212 1.70 20.77 -9.25
C PRO A 212 3.07 21.40 -9.01
N GLN A 213 3.08 22.49 -8.24
CA GLN A 213 4.28 23.26 -7.95
C GLN A 213 4.55 23.26 -6.45
N SER A 214 5.82 23.45 -6.09
CA SER A 214 6.22 23.74 -4.71
C SER A 214 5.56 25.04 -4.26
N PHE A 215 5.23 25.14 -2.97
CA PHE A 215 4.59 26.32 -2.40
C PHE A 215 5.08 26.57 -0.96
N VAL A 216 4.77 27.75 -0.45
CA VAL A 216 5.00 28.10 0.95
C VAL A 216 3.67 28.03 1.67
N ASP A 217 3.59 27.22 2.72
CA ASP A 217 2.34 26.99 3.45
C ASP A 217 1.95 28.18 4.35
N GLY A 218 0.80 28.06 5.02
CA GLY A 218 0.33 29.07 5.96
C GLY A 218 1.27 29.31 7.16
N LEU A 219 2.25 28.44 7.40
CA LEU A 219 3.24 28.52 8.48
C LEU A 219 4.63 28.96 7.99
N GLU A 220 4.71 29.43 6.74
CA GLU A 220 5.95 29.86 6.08
C GLU A 220 6.97 28.72 5.82
N GLU A 221 6.52 27.46 5.80
CA GLU A 221 7.35 26.31 5.43
C GLU A 221 7.39 26.11 3.90
N GLU A 222 8.59 25.99 3.33
CA GLU A 222 8.77 25.69 1.91
C GLU A 222 8.53 24.21 1.63
N LEU A 223 7.38 23.87 1.07
CA LEU A 223 7.00 22.51 0.72
C LEU A 223 7.34 22.19 -0.73
N ARG A 224 8.26 21.24 -0.94
CA ARG A 224 8.66 20.81 -2.29
C ARG A 224 7.95 19.54 -2.71
N VAL A 225 7.45 19.52 -3.94
CA VAL A 225 6.76 18.33 -4.48
C VAL A 225 7.77 17.19 -4.58
N GLU A 226 7.63 16.15 -3.75
CA GLU A 226 8.39 14.91 -3.83
C GLU A 226 7.77 13.98 -4.88
N ARG A 227 6.45 13.87 -4.86
CA ARG A 227 5.70 12.97 -5.74
C ARG A 227 4.29 13.50 -5.94
N TYR A 228 3.73 13.29 -7.13
CA TYR A 228 2.33 13.60 -7.42
C TYR A 228 1.71 12.57 -8.37
N ALA A 229 0.38 12.52 -8.38
CA ALA A 229 -0.40 11.77 -9.35
C ALA A 229 -1.73 12.47 -9.61
N SER A 230 -2.15 12.55 -10.87
CA SER A 230 -3.47 13.06 -11.22
C SER A 230 -4.56 12.04 -10.86
N LEU A 231 -5.67 12.54 -10.33
CA LEU A 231 -6.89 11.78 -10.04
C LEU A 231 -8.01 12.07 -11.06
N GLY A 232 -7.84 13.06 -11.93
CA GLY A 232 -8.86 13.55 -12.87
C GLY A 232 -9.54 14.83 -12.39
N ASP A 233 -10.23 15.55 -13.29
CA ASP A 233 -11.04 16.75 -12.99
C ASP A 233 -10.30 17.86 -12.21
N GLY A 234 -9.02 18.05 -12.52
CA GLY A 234 -8.15 19.03 -11.84
C GLY A 234 -7.68 18.61 -10.45
N TRP A 235 -7.91 17.36 -10.05
CA TRP A 235 -7.46 16.82 -8.77
C TRP A 235 -6.12 16.10 -8.89
N PHE A 236 -5.28 16.33 -7.89
CA PHE A 236 -3.97 15.73 -7.75
C PHE A 236 -3.78 15.27 -6.31
N VAL A 237 -3.21 14.09 -6.13
CA VAL A 237 -2.64 13.66 -4.85
C VAL A 237 -1.15 13.92 -4.87
N LEU A 238 -0.63 14.49 -3.79
CA LEU A 238 0.76 14.91 -3.67
C LEU A 238 1.37 14.45 -2.37
N ARG A 239 2.69 14.36 -2.38
CA ARG A 239 3.53 14.25 -1.20
C ARG A 239 4.56 15.36 -1.27
N TYR A 240 4.64 16.14 -0.20
CA TYR A 240 5.64 17.20 -0.06
C TYR A 240 6.75 16.74 0.88
N ARG A 241 7.93 17.36 0.74
CA ARG A 241 9.09 17.20 1.60
C ARG A 241 9.58 18.56 2.06
#